data_AF-Q9VT73-F1
#
_entry.id   AF-Q9VT73-F1
#
_cell.length_a   1.000
_cell.length_b   1.000
_cell.length_c   1.000
_cell.angle_alpha   90.00
_cell.angle_beta   90.00
_cell.angle_gamma   90.00
#
_symmetry.space_group_name_H-M   'P 1'
#
loop_
_entity.id
_entity.type
_entity.pdbx_description
1 polymer ?
#
loop_
_entity_poly.entity_id
_entity_poly.type
_entity_poly.pdbx_seq_one_letter_code
_entity_poly.pdbx_strand_id
1 'polypeptide(L)'
;MEEEQQFTPEPKNSAQKGAEKPARIPREVKVKLQRQLNRLGYSQQILLEAAKQQNQNNSNGILQYVADMIGKGEEMVKNCDSVSLNNINQWLELMKSSQLAELCEFEAAVVVNSIIQNETKPSPTELNGIDLNEAYKFLENALMGQPQKKMSDATKEFLSKEIELLIEKANTDESDDVARSMGQRLFDHQFLDYMEQRQKCSLDPLFLDEKLT
;
A
#
# COMPACT_ATOMS: atom_id res chain seq x y z
N MET A 1 32.29 -26.45 42.85
CA MET A 1 32.85 -25.22 42.27
C MET A 1 32.58 -25.33 40.78
N GLU A 2 31.57 -24.70 40.19
CA GLU A 2 30.67 -23.61 40.57
C GLU A 2 29.22 -24.03 40.25
N GLU A 3 28.28 -23.68 41.11
CA GLU A 3 26.83 -23.81 40.89
C GLU A 3 26.34 -22.54 40.18
N GLU A 4 25.94 -22.65 38.91
CA GLU A 4 25.10 -21.62 38.28
C GLU A 4 23.63 -21.91 38.58
N GLN A 5 23.14 -21.21 39.59
CA GLN A 5 21.72 -20.92 39.79
C GLN A 5 21.21 -19.99 38.68
N GLN A 6 19.87 -19.95 38.52
CA GLN A 6 19.05 -18.98 37.76
C GLN A 6 18.52 -19.54 36.43
N PHE A 7 17.23 -19.50 36.09
CA PHE A 7 16.07 -18.80 36.66
C PHE A 7 14.83 -19.55 36.15
N THR A 8 13.99 -20.08 37.03
CA THR A 8 12.68 -20.66 36.66
C THR A 8 11.59 -19.68 37.09
N PRO A 9 10.89 -18.98 36.17
CA PRO A 9 9.74 -18.20 36.56
C PRO A 9 8.48 -19.07 36.47
N GLU A 10 8.06 -19.59 37.62
CA GLU A 10 6.69 -20.08 37.85
C GLU A 10 5.70 -18.91 38.03
N PRO A 11 4.37 -19.15 37.90
CA PRO A 11 3.51 -18.41 37.00
C PRO A 11 2.80 -17.22 37.66
N LYS A 12 2.79 -16.06 36.98
CA LYS A 12 1.92 -14.95 37.36
C LYS A 12 0.49 -15.23 36.90
N ASN A 13 -0.27 -15.82 37.82
CA ASN A 13 -1.71 -15.62 37.94
C ASN A 13 -2.00 -14.12 37.97
N SER A 14 -2.38 -13.55 36.83
CA SER A 14 -3.03 -12.25 36.75
C SER A 14 -4.20 -12.35 35.78
N ALA A 15 -5.33 -12.78 36.34
CA ALA A 15 -6.67 -12.33 36.01
C ALA A 15 -6.97 -12.09 34.52
N GLN A 16 -7.28 -13.16 33.78
CA GLN A 16 -8.24 -13.03 32.69
C GLN A 16 -9.63 -12.81 33.31
N LYS A 17 -9.90 -11.55 33.67
CA LYS A 17 -11.25 -11.02 33.85
C LYS A 17 -12.07 -11.42 32.62
N GLY A 18 -13.26 -11.95 32.86
CA GLY A 18 -14.14 -12.49 31.83
C GLY A 18 -14.23 -11.56 30.63
N ALA A 19 -14.01 -12.12 29.45
CA ALA A 19 -14.27 -11.43 28.19
C ALA A 19 -15.75 -11.02 28.18
N GLU A 20 -16.02 -9.74 28.46
CA GLU A 20 -17.33 -9.15 28.26
C GLU A 20 -17.74 -9.42 26.81
N LYS A 21 -18.92 -10.04 26.63
CA LYS A 21 -19.46 -10.28 25.29
C LYS A 21 -19.44 -8.94 24.54
N PRO A 22 -18.85 -8.87 23.34
CA PRO A 22 -18.70 -7.62 22.62
C PRO A 22 -20.08 -6.98 22.46
N ALA A 23 -20.18 -5.70 22.87
CA ALA A 23 -21.43 -4.96 22.81
C ALA A 23 -21.99 -5.05 21.39
N ARG A 24 -23.14 -5.73 21.22
CA ARG A 24 -23.78 -5.89 19.92
C ARG A 24 -24.26 -4.54 19.43
N ILE A 25 -23.48 -3.95 18.54
CA ILE A 25 -23.84 -2.69 17.88
C ILE A 25 -25.01 -2.93 16.92
N PRO A 26 -26.06 -2.09 16.96
CA PRO A 26 -27.16 -2.17 16.01
C PRO A 26 -26.70 -2.09 14.55
N ARG A 27 -27.43 -2.75 13.64
CA ARG A 27 -27.11 -2.79 12.21
C ARG A 27 -27.11 -1.38 11.60
N GLU A 28 -28.01 -0.54 12.05
CA GLU A 28 -28.17 0.85 11.60
C GLU A 28 -26.91 1.66 11.87
N VAL A 29 -26.29 1.46 13.04
CA VAL A 29 -25.02 2.08 13.41
C VAL A 29 -23.90 1.59 12.50
N LYS A 30 -23.84 0.29 12.19
CA LYS A 30 -22.84 -0.27 11.25
C LYS A 30 -22.98 0.28 9.83
N VAL A 31 -24.21 0.38 9.33
CA VAL A 31 -24.49 0.95 8.00
C VAL A 31 -24.14 2.44 7.97
N LYS A 32 -24.46 3.20 9.02
CA LYS A 32 -24.09 4.61 9.14
C LYS A 32 -22.56 4.76 9.14
N LEU A 33 -21.85 3.95 9.92
CA LEU A 33 -20.40 3.91 9.97
C LEU A 33 -19.81 3.66 8.58
N GLN A 34 -20.25 2.60 7.90
CA GLN A 34 -19.78 2.26 6.55
C GLN A 34 -19.96 3.41 5.56
N ARG A 35 -21.13 4.05 5.56
CA ARG A 35 -21.40 5.21 4.68
C ARG A 35 -20.48 6.39 4.97
N GLN A 36 -20.21 6.67 6.25
CA GLN A 36 -19.33 7.75 6.63
C GLN A 36 -17.88 7.46 6.27
N LEU A 37 -17.39 6.24 6.55
CA LEU A 37 -16.03 5.82 6.18
C LEU A 37 -15.81 5.88 4.67
N ASN A 38 -16.76 5.41 3.85
CA ASN A 38 -16.63 5.46 2.40
C ASN A 38 -16.60 6.89 1.84
N ARG A 39 -17.29 7.83 2.50
CA ARG A 39 -17.40 9.21 2.02
C ARG A 39 -16.29 10.11 2.52
N LEU A 40 -15.84 9.91 3.75
CA LEU A 40 -14.98 10.85 4.47
C LEU A 40 -13.64 10.24 4.89
N GLY A 41 -13.42 8.95 4.63
CA GLY A 41 -12.23 8.24 5.06
C GLY A 41 -12.25 7.88 6.54
N TYR A 42 -11.08 7.49 7.06
CA TYR A 42 -10.92 7.09 8.44
C TYR A 42 -10.48 8.27 9.32
N SER A 43 -11.25 8.57 10.37
CA SER A 43 -10.80 9.41 11.48
C SER A 43 -11.54 9.08 12.76
N GLN A 44 -10.91 9.34 13.90
CA GLN A 44 -11.54 9.13 15.21
C GLN A 44 -12.84 9.94 15.34
N GLN A 45 -12.89 11.16 14.80
CA GLN A 45 -14.08 12.01 14.79
C GLN A 45 -15.25 11.33 14.08
N ILE A 46 -14.99 10.75 12.91
CA ILE A 46 -15.99 10.04 12.11
C ILE A 46 -16.53 8.82 12.86
N LEU A 47 -15.66 8.05 13.53
CA LEU A 47 -16.08 6.90 14.32
C LEU A 47 -17.02 7.31 15.47
N LEU A 48 -16.67 8.40 16.18
CA LEU A 48 -17.47 8.93 17.29
C LEU A 48 -18.82 9.52 16.82
N GLU A 49 -18.86 10.14 15.65
CA GLU A 49 -20.10 10.63 15.05
C GLU A 49 -21.01 9.49 14.59
N ALA A 50 -20.44 8.43 14.01
CA ALA A 50 -21.16 7.22 13.64
C ALA A 50 -21.81 6.58 14.87
N ALA A 51 -21.07 6.56 15.99
CA ALA A 51 -21.47 5.93 17.25
C ALA A 51 -22.66 6.58 17.96
N LYS A 52 -22.93 7.85 17.68
CA LYS A 52 -24.05 8.59 18.26
C LYS A 52 -25.31 8.37 17.40
N GLN A 53 -26.29 7.66 17.96
CA GLN A 53 -27.59 7.48 17.32
C GLN A 53 -28.72 7.49 18.37
N GLN A 54 -29.73 8.35 18.16
CA GLN A 54 -30.99 8.42 18.94
C GLN A 54 -30.79 8.24 20.47
N ASN A 55 -29.92 9.06 21.06
CA ASN A 55 -29.57 9.07 22.49
C ASN A 55 -28.74 7.88 23.01
N GLN A 56 -28.29 6.98 22.14
CA GLN A 56 -27.35 5.92 22.49
C GLN A 56 -25.94 6.28 22.03
N ASN A 57 -24.98 6.09 22.94
CA ASN A 57 -23.56 6.26 22.65
C ASN A 57 -22.92 4.87 22.49
N ASN A 58 -22.72 4.46 21.24
CA ASN A 58 -22.11 3.18 20.90
C ASN A 58 -20.58 3.28 20.70
N SER A 59 -19.91 4.30 21.24
CA SER A 59 -18.51 4.60 20.88
C SER A 59 -17.58 3.43 21.17
N ASN A 60 -17.64 2.86 22.37
CA ASN A 60 -16.83 1.69 22.72
C ASN A 60 -17.16 0.48 21.85
N GLY A 61 -18.44 0.29 21.54
CA GLY A 61 -18.89 -0.78 20.63
C GLY A 61 -18.28 -0.61 19.24
N ILE A 62 -18.41 0.57 18.62
CA ILE A 62 -17.82 0.86 17.30
C ILE A 62 -16.31 0.66 17.30
N LEU A 63 -15.60 1.20 18.30
CA LEU A 63 -14.15 1.07 18.37
C LEU A 63 -13.73 -0.39 18.44
N GLN A 64 -14.39 -1.19 19.29
CA GLN A 64 -14.13 -2.63 19.36
C GLN A 64 -14.46 -3.34 18.04
N TYR A 65 -15.61 -3.03 17.43
CA TYR A 65 -15.98 -3.64 16.15
C TYR A 65 -15.02 -3.31 15.02
N VAL A 66 -14.55 -2.07 14.93
CA VAL A 66 -13.54 -1.68 13.94
C VAL A 66 -12.23 -2.42 14.21
N ALA A 67 -11.78 -2.49 15.47
CA ALA A 67 -10.58 -3.24 15.84
C ALA A 67 -10.70 -4.74 15.49
N ASP A 68 -11.84 -5.37 15.81
CA ASP A 68 -12.12 -6.76 15.47
C ASP A 68 -12.13 -6.99 13.95
N MET A 69 -12.70 -6.04 13.18
CA MET A 69 -12.73 -6.12 11.72
C MET A 69 -11.35 -5.91 11.10
N ILE A 70 -10.50 -5.06 11.68
CA ILE A 70 -9.10 -4.91 11.27
C ILE A 70 -8.37 -6.23 11.47
N GLY A 71 -8.42 -6.82 12.67
CA GLY A 71 -7.75 -8.09 12.96
C GLY A 71 -8.23 -9.23 12.06
N LYS A 72 -9.55 -9.30 11.77
CA LYS A 72 -10.08 -10.26 10.78
C LYS A 72 -9.59 -9.99 9.37
N GLY A 73 -9.51 -8.73 8.97
CA GLY A 73 -8.96 -8.34 7.67
C GLY A 73 -7.51 -8.77 7.52
N GLU A 74 -6.69 -8.53 8.54
CA GLU A 74 -5.29 -8.97 8.59
C GLU A 74 -5.16 -10.50 8.52
N GLU A 75 -5.98 -11.23 9.26
CA GLU A 75 -6.01 -12.70 9.22
C GLU A 75 -6.45 -13.23 7.84
N MET A 76 -7.43 -12.60 7.20
CA MET A 76 -7.87 -12.96 5.86
C MET A 76 -6.78 -12.71 4.81
N VAL A 77 -6.04 -11.60 4.91
CA VAL A 77 -4.90 -11.32 4.04
C VAL A 77 -3.78 -12.33 4.27
N LYS A 78 -3.49 -12.68 5.54
CA LYS A 78 -2.47 -13.67 5.88
C LYS A 78 -2.78 -15.07 5.35
N ASN A 79 -4.06 -15.44 5.32
CA ASN A 79 -4.54 -16.72 4.80
C ASN A 79 -4.92 -16.66 3.31
N CYS A 80 -4.64 -15.55 2.62
CA CYS A 80 -4.91 -15.41 1.20
C CYS A 80 -3.87 -16.21 0.41
N ASP A 81 -4.30 -17.32 -0.18
CA ASP A 81 -3.49 -18.13 -1.10
C ASP A 81 -3.49 -17.51 -2.50
N SER A 82 -2.85 -16.35 -2.63
CA SER A 82 -2.64 -15.66 -3.91
C SER A 82 -1.17 -15.71 -4.28
N VAL A 83 -0.87 -16.26 -5.47
CA VAL A 83 0.49 -16.30 -6.03
C VAL A 83 1.06 -14.89 -6.14
N SER A 84 0.30 -13.95 -6.71
CA SER A 84 0.73 -12.57 -6.87
C SER A 84 0.95 -11.86 -5.52
N LEU A 85 0.09 -12.09 -4.52
CA LEU A 85 0.30 -11.53 -3.18
C LEU A 85 1.56 -12.10 -2.52
N ASN A 86 1.81 -13.39 -2.67
CA ASN A 86 3.02 -14.03 -2.15
C ASN A 86 4.28 -13.48 -2.83
N ASN A 87 4.26 -13.28 -4.15
CA ASN A 87 5.36 -12.66 -4.89
C ASN A 87 5.63 -11.23 -4.37
N ILE A 88 4.59 -10.39 -4.24
CA ILE A 88 4.72 -9.02 -3.73
C ILE A 88 5.30 -9.01 -2.31
N ASN A 89 4.81 -9.86 -1.41
CA ASN A 89 5.33 -9.96 -0.05
C ASN A 89 6.81 -10.36 -0.03
N GLN A 90 7.22 -11.32 -0.86
CA GLN A 90 8.62 -11.72 -0.96
C GLN A 90 9.50 -10.56 -1.44
N TRP A 91 9.06 -9.80 -2.44
CA TRP A 91 9.83 -8.66 -2.92
C TRP A 91 9.91 -7.55 -1.88
N LEU A 92 8.81 -7.27 -1.17
CA LEU A 92 8.81 -6.27 -0.10
C LEU A 92 9.82 -6.63 1.00
N GLU A 93 9.88 -7.90 1.41
CA GLU A 93 10.87 -8.34 2.38
C GLU A 93 12.30 -8.26 1.84
N LEU A 94 12.55 -8.63 0.57
CA LEU A 94 13.87 -8.51 -0.07
C LEU A 94 14.31 -7.04 -0.22
N MET A 95 13.40 -6.16 -0.63
CA MET A 95 13.69 -4.73 -0.74
C MET A 95 14.00 -4.12 0.62
N LYS A 96 13.27 -4.54 1.66
CA LYS A 96 13.50 -4.11 3.04
C LYS A 96 14.82 -4.63 3.60
N SER A 97 15.15 -5.90 3.40
CA SER A 97 16.44 -6.46 3.88
C SER A 97 17.64 -5.82 3.21
N SER A 98 17.49 -5.38 1.95
CA SER A 98 18.52 -4.70 1.17
C SER A 98 18.58 -3.18 1.43
N GLN A 99 17.73 -2.65 2.32
CA GLN A 99 17.62 -1.21 2.62
C GLN A 99 17.39 -0.32 1.38
N LEU A 100 16.80 -0.89 0.33
CA LEU A 100 16.60 -0.21 -0.95
C LEU A 100 15.82 1.10 -0.77
N ALA A 101 14.76 1.12 0.03
CA ALA A 101 13.98 2.33 0.26
C ALA A 101 14.79 3.51 0.84
N GLU A 102 15.88 3.26 1.57
CA GLU A 102 16.74 4.31 2.14
C GLU A 102 17.78 4.82 1.13
N LEU A 103 18.06 4.04 0.09
CA LEU A 103 19.05 4.34 -0.96
C LEU A 103 18.39 4.86 -2.24
N CYS A 104 17.09 4.67 -2.37
CA CYS A 104 16.31 5.09 -3.51
C CYS A 104 15.89 6.53 -3.31
N GLU A 105 16.44 7.41 -4.12
CA GLU A 105 16.10 8.83 -4.11
C GLU A 105 14.88 9.07 -5.02
N PHE A 106 14.75 10.29 -5.53
CA PHE A 106 13.59 10.71 -6.33
C PHE A 106 13.88 10.71 -7.84
N GLU A 107 14.84 9.93 -8.33
CA GLU A 107 15.31 10.00 -9.73
C GLU A 107 14.18 9.77 -10.73
N ALA A 108 13.30 8.77 -10.49
CA ALA A 108 12.15 8.55 -11.37
C ALA A 108 11.23 9.78 -11.43
N ALA A 109 10.96 10.43 -10.30
CA ALA A 109 10.18 11.66 -10.26
C ALA A 109 10.92 12.83 -10.92
N VAL A 110 12.24 12.93 -10.77
CA VAL A 110 13.07 13.95 -11.44
C VAL A 110 13.04 13.77 -12.96
N VAL A 111 13.10 12.53 -13.45
CA VAL A 111 12.99 12.21 -14.88
C VAL A 111 11.62 12.65 -15.40
N VAL A 112 10.54 12.30 -14.71
CA VAL A 112 9.17 12.72 -15.09
C VAL A 112 9.03 14.24 -15.08
N ASN A 113 9.56 14.93 -14.07
CA ASN A 113 9.56 16.38 -14.02
C ASN A 113 10.36 16.99 -15.19
N SER A 114 11.51 16.42 -15.54
CA SER A 114 12.28 16.85 -16.72
C SER A 114 11.46 16.74 -18.01
N ILE A 115 10.68 15.67 -18.17
CA ILE A 115 9.75 15.50 -19.29
C ILE A 115 8.68 16.62 -19.26
N ILE A 116 8.07 16.88 -18.10
CA ILE A 116 7.07 17.94 -17.93
C ILE A 116 7.63 19.30 -18.37
N GLN A 117 8.86 19.65 -17.97
CA GLN A 117 9.42 20.97 -18.25
C GLN A 117 9.97 21.13 -19.68
N ASN A 118 10.48 20.06 -20.29
CA ASN A 118 11.30 20.18 -21.50
C ASN A 118 10.65 19.58 -22.75
N GLU A 119 9.69 18.66 -22.62
CA GLU A 119 9.04 18.06 -23.79
C GLU A 119 7.97 18.99 -24.37
N THR A 120 8.00 19.19 -25.68
CA THR A 120 6.91 19.84 -26.42
C THR A 120 5.72 18.90 -26.44
N LYS A 121 4.64 19.28 -25.74
CA LYS A 121 3.43 18.49 -25.62
C LYS A 121 2.35 19.03 -26.56
N PRO A 122 1.53 18.17 -27.17
CA PRO A 122 0.30 18.60 -27.82
C PRO A 122 -0.60 19.33 -26.83
N SER A 123 -1.37 20.29 -27.33
CA SER A 123 -2.35 21.01 -26.53
C SER A 123 -3.48 20.07 -26.09
N PRO A 124 -4.15 20.36 -24.95
CA PRO A 124 -5.27 19.53 -24.51
C PRO A 124 -6.38 19.40 -25.56
N THR A 125 -6.58 20.44 -26.40
CA THR A 125 -7.55 20.40 -27.50
C THR A 125 -7.22 19.34 -28.54
N GLU A 126 -5.94 19.09 -28.83
CA GLU A 126 -5.49 18.04 -29.75
C GLU A 126 -5.68 16.63 -29.16
N LEU A 127 -5.86 16.52 -27.84
CA LEU A 127 -6.04 15.26 -27.12
C LEU A 127 -7.42 15.14 -26.45
N ASN A 128 -8.47 15.70 -27.07
CA ASN A 128 -9.85 15.61 -26.57
C ASN A 128 -10.02 16.08 -25.11
N GLY A 129 -9.28 17.10 -24.70
CA GLY A 129 -9.28 17.67 -23.36
C GLY A 129 -8.27 17.06 -22.39
N ILE A 130 -7.53 16.02 -22.78
CA ILE A 130 -6.50 15.42 -21.93
C ILE A 130 -5.30 16.36 -21.83
N ASP A 131 -4.93 16.74 -20.61
CA ASP A 131 -3.73 17.53 -20.35
C ASP A 131 -2.58 16.63 -19.91
N LEU A 132 -1.56 16.48 -20.77
CA LEU A 132 -0.39 15.65 -20.48
C LEU A 132 0.46 16.20 -19.32
N ASN A 133 0.45 17.51 -19.06
CA ASN A 133 1.13 18.04 -17.89
C ASN A 133 0.42 17.61 -16.61
N GLU A 134 -0.91 17.58 -16.60
CA GLU A 134 -1.68 17.05 -15.47
C GLU A 134 -1.40 15.55 -15.27
N ALA A 135 -1.43 14.77 -16.35
CA ALA A 135 -1.17 13.32 -16.30
C ALA A 135 0.25 13.00 -15.80
N TYR A 136 1.27 13.66 -16.34
CA TYR A 136 2.64 13.48 -15.86
C TYR A 136 2.84 14.00 -14.45
N LYS A 137 2.19 15.11 -14.06
CA LYS A 137 2.28 15.61 -12.68
C LYS A 137 1.62 14.64 -11.70
N PHE A 138 0.58 13.92 -12.12
CA PHE A 138 0.00 12.85 -11.34
C PHE A 138 1.01 11.73 -11.05
N LEU A 139 1.74 11.29 -12.09
CA LEU A 139 2.79 10.28 -11.96
C LEU A 139 3.95 10.77 -11.07
N GLU A 140 4.44 11.99 -11.29
CA GLU A 140 5.50 12.60 -10.48
C GLU A 140 5.10 12.66 -9.00
N ASN A 141 3.88 13.13 -8.71
CA ASN A 141 3.37 13.17 -7.34
C ASN A 141 3.23 11.77 -6.73
N ALA A 142 2.77 10.79 -7.52
CA ALA A 142 2.63 9.41 -7.05
C ALA A 142 4.00 8.82 -6.67
N LEU A 143 5.03 9.05 -7.49
CA LEU A 143 6.40 8.61 -7.23
C LEU A 143 7.03 9.28 -6.00
N MET A 144 6.59 10.48 -5.62
CA MET A 144 7.07 11.21 -4.44
C MET A 144 6.16 11.04 -3.21
N GLY A 145 5.07 10.27 -3.30
CA GLY A 145 4.07 10.17 -2.22
C GLY A 145 3.36 11.50 -1.89
N GLN A 146 3.31 12.43 -2.85
CA GLN A 146 2.70 13.75 -2.68
C GLN A 146 1.19 13.73 -2.97
N PRO A 147 0.41 14.63 -2.35
CA PRO A 147 -1.01 14.73 -2.63
C PRO A 147 -1.27 15.11 -4.09
N GLN A 148 -2.31 14.52 -4.66
CA GLN A 148 -2.67 14.73 -6.05
C GLN A 148 -3.34 16.09 -6.26
N LYS A 149 -2.98 16.77 -7.35
CA LYS A 149 -3.59 18.04 -7.73
C LYS A 149 -4.95 17.81 -8.39
N LYS A 150 -5.74 18.88 -8.47
CA LYS A 150 -6.92 18.87 -9.35
C LYS A 150 -6.46 18.63 -10.79
N MET A 151 -7.23 17.79 -11.48
CA MET A 151 -7.08 17.48 -12.89
C MET A 151 -8.41 17.68 -13.60
N SER A 152 -8.37 17.87 -14.91
CA SER A 152 -9.55 17.86 -15.77
C SER A 152 -10.24 16.50 -15.73
N ASP A 153 -11.54 16.47 -16.01
CA ASP A 153 -12.30 15.21 -16.00
C ASP A 153 -11.84 14.29 -17.14
N ALA A 154 -11.46 14.84 -18.31
CA ALA A 154 -10.89 14.08 -19.41
C ALA A 154 -9.55 13.43 -19.03
N THR A 155 -8.66 14.17 -18.33
CA THR A 155 -7.39 13.63 -17.85
C THR A 155 -7.61 12.51 -16.82
N LYS A 156 -8.56 12.67 -15.89
CA LYS A 156 -8.88 11.63 -14.91
C LYS A 156 -9.41 10.37 -15.58
N GLU A 157 -10.34 10.51 -16.51
CA GLU A 157 -10.91 9.37 -17.25
C GLU A 157 -9.83 8.62 -18.02
N PHE A 158 -8.93 9.36 -18.69
CA PHE A 158 -7.76 8.79 -19.34
C PHE A 158 -6.87 8.00 -18.38
N LEU A 159 -6.44 8.62 -17.27
CA LEU A 159 -5.58 7.96 -16.28
C LEU A 159 -6.23 6.72 -15.66
N SER A 160 -7.51 6.80 -15.30
CA SER A 160 -8.25 5.66 -14.75
C SER A 160 -8.26 4.50 -15.73
N LYS A 161 -8.55 4.77 -17.01
CA LYS A 161 -8.57 3.74 -18.04
C LYS A 161 -7.19 3.11 -18.27
N GLU A 162 -6.13 3.92 -18.31
CA GLU A 162 -4.77 3.38 -18.47
C GLU A 162 -4.36 2.52 -17.27
N ILE A 163 -4.72 2.92 -16.05
CA ILE A 163 -4.47 2.12 -14.83
C ILE A 163 -5.27 0.80 -14.88
N GLU A 164 -6.55 0.83 -15.28
CA GLU A 164 -7.37 -0.37 -15.44
C GLU A 164 -6.75 -1.33 -16.46
N LEU A 165 -6.32 -0.83 -17.62
CA LEU A 165 -5.64 -1.63 -18.64
C LEU A 165 -4.32 -2.23 -18.13
N LEU A 166 -3.56 -1.51 -17.31
CA LEU A 166 -2.35 -2.03 -16.68
C LEU A 166 -2.67 -3.15 -15.69
N ILE A 167 -3.72 -2.99 -14.88
CA ILE A 167 -4.18 -4.01 -13.93
C ILE A 167 -4.63 -5.27 -14.69
N GLU A 168 -5.41 -5.13 -15.77
CA GLU A 168 -5.84 -6.27 -16.58
C GLU A 168 -4.65 -7.01 -17.19
N LYS A 169 -3.65 -6.28 -17.70
CA LYS A 169 -2.42 -6.89 -18.25
C LYS A 169 -1.60 -7.60 -17.18
N ALA A 170 -1.56 -7.06 -15.96
CA ALA A 170 -0.80 -7.63 -14.86
C ALA A 170 -1.46 -8.88 -14.23
N ASN A 171 -2.77 -9.06 -14.39
CA ASN A 171 -3.51 -10.19 -13.82
C ASN A 171 -3.57 -11.39 -14.79
N THR A 172 -2.41 -11.89 -15.20
CA THR A 172 -2.26 -13.05 -16.09
C THR A 172 -1.20 -14.02 -15.55
N ASP A 173 -1.30 -15.31 -15.91
CA ASP A 173 -0.29 -16.31 -15.52
C ASP A 173 1.11 -15.94 -16.03
N GLU A 174 1.20 -15.36 -17.23
CA GLU A 174 2.46 -14.85 -17.79
C GLU A 174 3.04 -13.72 -16.93
N SER A 175 2.20 -12.82 -16.42
CA SER A 175 2.64 -11.77 -15.49
C SER A 175 3.10 -12.33 -14.15
N ASP A 176 2.48 -13.40 -13.65
CA ASP A 176 2.95 -14.09 -12.44
C ASP A 176 4.33 -14.74 -12.64
N ASP A 177 4.60 -15.28 -13.83
CA ASP A 177 5.92 -15.83 -14.20
C ASP A 177 6.98 -14.74 -14.34
N VAL A 178 6.63 -13.63 -15.01
CA VAL A 178 7.49 -12.44 -15.09
C VAL A 178 7.79 -11.91 -13.69
N ALA A 179 6.78 -11.82 -12.83
CA ALA A 179 6.95 -11.44 -11.44
C ALA A 179 7.92 -12.40 -10.73
N ARG A 180 7.74 -13.72 -10.84
CA ARG A 180 8.67 -14.67 -10.22
C ARG A 180 10.11 -14.46 -10.69
N SER A 181 10.31 -14.16 -11.98
CA SER A 181 11.63 -13.86 -12.53
C SER A 181 12.25 -12.57 -11.96
N MET A 182 11.45 -11.51 -11.77
CA MET A 182 11.88 -10.25 -11.14
C MET A 182 12.29 -10.49 -9.68
N GLY A 183 11.52 -11.30 -8.95
CA GLY A 183 11.84 -11.69 -7.58
C GLY A 183 13.16 -12.46 -7.48
N GLN A 184 13.42 -13.37 -8.42
CA GLN A 184 14.68 -14.09 -8.47
C GLN A 184 15.87 -13.15 -8.72
N ARG A 185 15.75 -12.19 -9.64
CA ARG A 185 16.81 -11.19 -9.89
C ARG A 185 17.11 -10.37 -8.65
N LEU A 186 16.08 -9.92 -7.95
CA LEU A 186 16.24 -9.17 -6.71
C LEU A 186 16.95 -10.01 -5.64
N PHE A 187 16.60 -11.30 -5.53
CA PHE A 187 17.27 -12.23 -4.63
C PHE A 187 18.75 -12.45 -4.99
N ASP A 188 19.06 -12.62 -6.28
CA ASP A 188 20.43 -12.81 -6.77
C ASP A 188 21.31 -11.59 -6.48
N HIS A 189 20.71 -10.39 -6.40
CA HIS A 189 21.38 -9.13 -6.13
C HIS A 189 21.22 -8.61 -4.68
N GLN A 190 20.74 -9.44 -3.74
CA GLN A 190 20.50 -9.01 -2.35
C GLN A 190 21.75 -8.48 -1.62
N PHE A 191 22.95 -8.78 -2.12
CA PHE A 191 24.23 -8.33 -1.58
C PHE A 191 24.93 -7.30 -2.48
N LEU A 192 24.23 -6.72 -3.46
CA LEU A 192 24.76 -5.68 -4.32
C LEU A 192 25.09 -4.42 -3.50
N ASP A 193 26.22 -3.78 -3.80
CA ASP A 193 26.52 -2.45 -3.24
C ASP A 193 25.71 -1.38 -3.98
N TYR A 194 24.51 -1.11 -3.46
CA TYR A 194 23.60 -0.10 -3.98
C TYR A 194 24.12 1.33 -3.82
N MET A 195 25.11 1.59 -2.95
CA MET A 195 25.75 2.91 -2.86
C MET A 195 26.63 3.20 -4.08
N GLU A 196 27.33 2.18 -4.56
CA GLU A 196 28.14 2.26 -5.79
C GLU A 196 27.28 2.18 -7.06
N GLN A 197 26.10 1.56 -6.98
CA GLN A 197 25.18 1.39 -8.11
C GLN A 197 23.80 2.02 -7.87
N ARG A 198 23.76 3.31 -7.52
CA ARG A 198 22.51 4.02 -7.16
C ARG A 198 21.39 3.90 -8.20
N GLN A 199 21.75 3.85 -9.49
CA GLN A 199 20.76 3.67 -10.56
C GLN A 199 19.98 2.35 -10.43
N LYS A 200 20.61 1.30 -9.90
CA LYS A 200 19.98 -0.01 -9.63
C LYS A 200 19.08 0.02 -8.40
N CYS A 201 19.20 1.02 -7.52
CA CYS A 201 18.17 1.24 -6.52
C CYS A 201 16.97 1.94 -7.17
N SER A 202 17.21 3.12 -7.73
CA SER A 202 16.11 4.05 -7.99
C SER A 202 15.40 3.81 -9.33
N LEU A 203 16.16 3.61 -10.40
CA LEU A 203 15.61 3.53 -11.76
C LEU A 203 15.32 2.10 -12.18
N ASP A 204 16.07 1.13 -11.66
CA ASP A 204 15.89 -0.28 -11.98
C ASP A 204 16.05 -1.22 -10.76
N PRO A 205 15.20 -1.08 -9.72
CA PRO A 205 15.25 -1.91 -8.50
C PRO A 205 15.01 -3.40 -8.75
N LEU A 206 14.43 -3.75 -9.90
CA LEU A 206 14.07 -5.13 -10.27
C LEU A 206 14.99 -5.69 -11.37
N PHE A 207 16.08 -4.98 -11.71
CA PHE A 207 17.09 -5.41 -12.67
C PHE A 207 16.48 -5.78 -14.03
N LEU A 208 15.50 -5.02 -14.50
CA LEU A 208 14.77 -5.25 -15.74
C LEU A 208 15.63 -5.05 -16.99
N ASP A 209 16.72 -4.29 -16.88
CA ASP A 209 17.70 -4.12 -17.97
C ASP A 209 18.54 -5.39 -18.24
N GLU A 210 18.58 -6.33 -17.30
CA GLU A 210 19.27 -7.60 -17.45
C GLU A 210 18.46 -8.57 -18.31
N LYS A 211 19.13 -9.27 -19.22
CA LYS A 211 18.47 -10.31 -20.03
C LYS A 211 18.24 -11.55 -19.16
N LEU A 212 17.07 -12.19 -19.30
CA LEU A 212 16.84 -13.54 -18.80
C LEU A 212 17.84 -14.47 -19.49
N THR A 213 18.85 -14.94 -18.76
CA THR A 213 19.77 -16.00 -19.21
C THR A 213 19.20 -17.37 -18.90
#